data_AF-A0A1A8NRJ4-F1
#
_entry.id   AF-A0A1A8NRJ4-F1
#
_cell.length_a   1.000
_cell.length_b   1.000
_cell.length_c   1.000
_cell.angle_alpha   90.00
_cell.angle_beta   90.00
_cell.angle_gamma   90.00
#
_symmetry.space_group_name_H-M   'P 1'
#
loop_
_entity.id
_entity.type
_entity.pdbx_description
1 polymer ?
#
loop_
_entity_poly.entity_id
_entity_poly.type
_entity_poly.pdbx_seq_one_letter_code
_entity_poly.pdbx_strand_id
1 'polypeptide(L)'
;MSFSPEPPSLMGANSIQEQRERWDRKRSRTARELVQTEQHYCHQLELVSTFFVEILRAKGTLKQDIRDAIFSSIKDIQSVNQSLLVHLENGYLGQGLDKFCSHLDHYSKYVDNIYNAKKVLEIQLKKNKAFRRFKKLQEARPEFKDQKLEDLLQTPVQRILQYNHFLQDLTANTSPDDPEFEQLSKAVAAVMAAGRWYIREGWLKTVPPKGTEAKPKMFFLFSDMLLQAKHCSLLLPSSGEKFV
;
A
#
# COMPACT_ATOMS: atom_id res chain seq x y z
N MET A 1 4.27 71.23 4.02
CA MET A 1 5.17 70.06 3.93
C MET A 1 4.33 68.83 4.22
N SER A 2 3.83 68.17 3.18
CA SER A 2 2.89 67.05 3.29
C SER A 2 3.69 65.74 3.25
N PHE A 3 3.81 65.04 4.38
CA PHE A 3 4.40 63.71 4.43
C PHE A 3 3.33 62.69 4.03
N SER A 4 3.51 62.06 2.88
CA SER A 4 2.77 60.85 2.52
C SER A 4 3.52 59.63 3.08
N PRO A 5 2.86 58.66 3.72
CA PRO A 5 3.51 57.43 4.14
C PRO A 5 3.73 56.52 2.93
N GLU A 6 4.95 56.01 2.75
CA GLU A 6 5.26 54.99 1.76
C GLU A 6 4.45 53.71 2.00
N PRO A 7 4.01 53.01 0.95
CA PRO A 7 3.29 51.75 1.09
C PRO A 7 4.24 50.63 1.56
N PRO A 8 3.71 49.59 2.25
CA PRO A 8 4.52 48.48 2.73
C PRO A 8 5.19 47.74 1.56
N SER A 9 6.44 47.36 1.79
CA SER A 9 7.36 46.75 0.83
C SER A 9 6.80 45.48 0.13
N LEU A 10 6.71 45.56 -1.21
CA LEU A 10 6.29 44.49 -2.14
C LEU A 10 7.24 43.26 -2.20
N MET A 11 8.41 43.31 -1.53
CA MET A 11 9.42 42.25 -1.58
C MET A 11 8.97 40.92 -0.93
N GLY A 12 8.10 40.96 0.08
CA GLY A 12 7.64 39.73 0.78
C GLY A 12 6.58 38.92 0.01
N ALA A 13 5.77 39.59 -0.82
CA ALA A 13 4.67 38.95 -1.55
C ALA A 13 5.18 38.05 -2.70
N ASN A 14 6.26 38.48 -3.39
CA ASN A 14 6.85 37.71 -4.49
C ASN A 14 7.45 36.39 -4.00
N SER A 15 8.09 36.36 -2.83
CA SER A 15 8.69 35.14 -2.27
C SER A 15 7.63 34.10 -1.86
N ILE A 16 6.49 34.53 -1.30
CA ILE A 16 5.39 33.63 -0.91
C ILE A 16 4.71 33.06 -2.16
N GLN A 17 4.52 33.87 -3.20
CA GLN A 17 3.92 33.42 -4.46
C GLN A 17 4.81 32.39 -5.17
N GLU A 18 6.12 32.65 -5.26
CA GLU A 18 7.08 31.69 -5.83
C GLU A 18 7.11 30.35 -5.07
N GLN A 19 6.97 30.39 -3.74
CA GLN A 19 6.86 29.19 -2.91
C GLN A 19 5.58 28.41 -3.19
N ARG A 20 4.44 29.08 -3.30
CA ARG A 20 3.14 28.46 -3.64
C ARG A 20 3.22 27.77 -5.01
N GLU A 21 3.71 28.46 -6.02
CA GLU A 21 3.89 27.88 -7.35
C GLU A 21 4.84 26.67 -7.34
N ARG A 22 5.87 26.70 -6.49
CA ARG A 22 6.79 25.56 -6.35
C ARG A 22 6.08 24.35 -5.74
N TRP A 23 5.24 24.53 -4.72
CA TRP A 23 4.43 23.46 -4.14
C TRP A 23 3.40 22.94 -5.14
N ASP A 24 2.71 23.81 -5.87
CA ASP A 24 1.75 23.42 -6.90
C ASP A 24 2.40 22.61 -8.03
N ARG A 25 3.60 23.02 -8.46
CA ARG A 25 4.40 22.26 -9.45
C ARG A 25 4.80 20.88 -8.94
N LYS A 26 5.11 20.74 -7.65
CA LYS A 26 5.41 19.44 -7.02
C LYS A 26 4.16 18.58 -6.94
N ARG A 27 3.06 19.10 -6.38
CA ARG A 27 1.76 18.43 -6.29
C ARG A 27 1.31 17.93 -7.66
N SER A 28 1.37 18.77 -8.69
CA SER A 28 1.00 18.43 -10.06
C SER A 28 1.91 17.36 -10.69
N ARG A 29 3.18 17.27 -10.27
CA ARG A 29 4.08 16.21 -10.72
C ARG A 29 3.73 14.89 -10.06
N THR A 30 3.58 14.89 -8.73
CA THR A 30 3.21 13.71 -7.94
C THR A 30 1.85 13.15 -8.38
N ALA A 31 0.85 14.01 -8.62
CA ALA A 31 -0.46 13.59 -9.11
C ALA A 31 -0.39 12.92 -10.50
N ARG A 32 0.40 13.47 -11.42
CA ARG A 32 0.61 12.86 -12.74
C ARG A 32 1.32 11.51 -12.67
N GLU A 33 2.34 11.41 -11.82
CA GLU A 33 3.04 10.15 -11.58
C GLU A 33 2.12 9.10 -10.95
N LEU A 34 1.26 9.49 -10.00
CA LEU A 34 0.24 8.63 -9.43
C LEU A 34 -0.68 8.07 -10.53
N VAL A 35 -1.23 8.92 -11.41
CA VAL A 35 -2.09 8.50 -12.53
C VAL A 35 -1.36 7.52 -13.46
N GLN A 36 -0.15 7.86 -13.90
CA GLN A 36 0.62 7.03 -14.83
C GLN A 36 0.93 5.65 -14.24
N THR A 37 1.35 5.62 -12.98
CA THR A 37 1.63 4.34 -12.31
C THR A 37 0.35 3.57 -12.00
N GLU A 38 -0.79 4.25 -11.78
CA GLU A 38 -2.09 3.62 -11.57
C GLU A 38 -2.62 2.96 -12.84
N GLN A 39 -2.47 3.61 -13.99
CA GLN A 39 -2.81 3.01 -15.30
C GLN A 39 -2.05 1.71 -15.51
N HIS A 40 -0.73 1.73 -15.25
CA HIS A 40 0.10 0.54 -15.37
C HIS A 40 -0.32 -0.57 -14.41
N TYR A 41 -0.61 -0.21 -13.15
CA TYR A 41 -1.02 -1.15 -12.12
C TYR A 41 -2.39 -1.78 -12.43
N CYS A 42 -3.40 -0.98 -12.80
CA CYS A 42 -4.72 -1.47 -13.19
C CYS A 42 -4.63 -2.43 -14.38
N HIS A 43 -3.82 -2.08 -15.39
CA HIS A 43 -3.58 -2.95 -16.52
C HIS A 43 -2.91 -4.28 -16.11
N GLN A 44 -1.91 -4.25 -15.22
CA GLN A 44 -1.31 -5.47 -14.69
C GLN A 44 -2.33 -6.36 -13.96
N LEU A 45 -3.19 -5.78 -13.12
CA LEU A 45 -4.25 -6.53 -12.44
C LEU A 45 -5.25 -7.14 -13.43
N GLU A 46 -5.61 -6.39 -14.47
CA GLU A 46 -6.48 -6.87 -15.55
C GLU A 46 -5.89 -8.08 -16.27
N LEU A 47 -4.58 -8.04 -16.59
CA LEU A 47 -3.89 -9.17 -17.19
C LEU A 47 -3.91 -10.39 -16.26
N VAL A 48 -3.67 -10.21 -14.96
CA VAL A 48 -3.72 -11.32 -13.99
C VAL A 48 -5.14 -11.90 -13.90
N SER A 49 -6.15 -11.06 -13.76
CA SER A 49 -7.56 -11.49 -13.71
C SER A 49 -7.97 -12.23 -14.97
N THR A 50 -7.59 -11.73 -16.15
CA THR A 50 -7.97 -12.35 -17.42
C THR A 50 -7.23 -13.65 -17.65
N PHE A 51 -5.89 -13.61 -17.66
CA PHE A 51 -5.09 -14.74 -18.14
C PHE A 51 -4.83 -15.81 -17.08
N PHE A 52 -4.83 -15.44 -15.81
CA PHE A 52 -4.73 -16.41 -14.72
C PHE A 52 -6.10 -16.75 -14.16
N VAL A 53 -6.88 -15.80 -13.66
CA VAL A 53 -8.11 -16.13 -12.92
C VAL A 53 -9.20 -16.71 -13.83
N GLU A 54 -9.60 -16.00 -14.89
CA GLU A 54 -10.68 -16.45 -15.79
C GLU A 54 -10.29 -17.69 -16.60
N ILE A 55 -9.09 -17.72 -17.19
CA ILE A 55 -8.69 -18.89 -17.98
C ILE A 55 -8.50 -20.12 -17.07
N LEU A 56 -7.94 -19.99 -15.86
CA LEU A 56 -7.89 -21.13 -14.93
C LEU A 56 -9.28 -21.62 -14.56
N ARG A 57 -10.24 -20.69 -14.43
CA ARG A 57 -11.64 -21.00 -14.17
C ARG A 57 -12.26 -21.79 -15.32
N ALA A 58 -12.14 -21.28 -16.54
CA ALA A 58 -12.68 -21.93 -17.73
C ALA A 58 -12.04 -23.30 -18.01
N LYS A 59 -10.73 -23.45 -17.77
CA LYS A 59 -10.03 -24.72 -17.98
C LYS A 59 -10.19 -25.73 -16.85
N GLY A 60 -10.74 -25.35 -15.71
CA GLY A 60 -10.89 -26.24 -14.55
C GLY A 60 -9.58 -26.83 -14.02
N THR A 61 -8.43 -26.20 -14.32
CA THR A 61 -7.10 -26.74 -13.97
C THR A 61 -6.84 -26.74 -12.45
N LEU A 62 -7.53 -25.84 -11.73
CA LEU A 62 -7.56 -25.76 -10.28
C LEU A 62 -9.03 -25.72 -9.82
N LYS A 63 -9.29 -26.41 -8.70
CA LYS A 63 -10.56 -26.32 -7.98
C LYS A 63 -10.77 -24.90 -7.45
N GLN A 64 -12.03 -24.54 -7.22
CA GLN A 64 -12.40 -23.19 -6.81
C GLN A 64 -11.76 -22.78 -5.48
N ASP A 65 -11.81 -23.64 -4.46
CA ASP A 65 -11.18 -23.43 -3.15
C ASP A 65 -9.69 -23.10 -3.27
N ILE A 66 -8.96 -23.80 -4.15
CA ILE A 66 -7.53 -23.56 -4.37
C ILE A 66 -7.30 -22.24 -5.10
N ARG A 67 -8.14 -21.89 -6.09
CA ARG A 67 -8.04 -20.60 -6.78
C ARG A 67 -8.31 -19.45 -5.80
N ASP A 68 -9.35 -19.56 -5.00
CA ASP A 68 -9.74 -18.55 -4.04
C ASP A 68 -8.64 -18.37 -2.97
N ALA A 69 -7.98 -19.46 -2.57
CA ALA A 69 -6.82 -19.40 -1.68
C ALA A 69 -5.58 -18.71 -2.30
N ILE A 70 -5.36 -18.82 -3.63
CA ILE A 70 -4.22 -18.19 -4.33
C ILE A 70 -4.51 -16.72 -4.66
N PHE A 71 -5.69 -16.44 -5.20
CA PHE A 71 -6.03 -15.13 -5.78
C PHE A 71 -6.83 -14.23 -4.83
N SER A 72 -7.44 -14.77 -3.78
CA SER A 72 -8.18 -14.02 -2.75
C SER A 72 -9.09 -12.93 -3.36
N SER A 73 -9.01 -11.70 -2.84
CA SER A 73 -9.74 -10.51 -3.28
C SER A 73 -9.08 -9.74 -4.45
N ILE A 74 -8.20 -10.35 -5.26
CA ILE A 74 -7.49 -9.63 -6.33
C ILE A 74 -8.42 -8.95 -7.34
N LYS A 75 -9.58 -9.56 -7.62
CA LYS A 75 -10.60 -8.98 -8.50
C LYS A 75 -11.32 -7.79 -7.89
N ASP A 76 -11.58 -7.87 -6.58
CA ASP A 76 -12.20 -6.77 -5.84
C ASP A 76 -11.25 -5.57 -5.84
N ILE A 77 -9.96 -5.83 -5.58
CA ILE A 77 -8.88 -4.84 -5.72
C ILE A 77 -8.88 -4.23 -7.13
N GLN A 78 -8.81 -5.05 -8.19
CA GLN A 78 -8.86 -4.54 -9.57
C GLN A 78 -10.06 -3.62 -9.81
N SER A 79 -11.26 -4.01 -9.36
CA SER A 79 -12.47 -3.21 -9.54
C SER A 79 -12.36 -1.85 -8.84
N VAL A 80 -11.88 -1.83 -7.61
CA VAL A 80 -11.70 -0.62 -6.81
C VAL A 80 -10.64 0.29 -7.40
N ASN A 81 -9.50 -0.26 -7.84
CA ASN A 81 -8.44 0.50 -8.49
C ASN A 81 -8.86 1.07 -9.84
N GLN A 82 -9.64 0.33 -10.63
CA GLN A 82 -10.19 0.86 -11.88
C GLN A 82 -11.12 2.04 -11.62
N SER A 83 -11.95 1.96 -10.57
CA SER A 83 -12.78 3.10 -10.15
C SER A 83 -11.94 4.28 -9.69
N LEU A 84 -10.89 4.05 -8.90
CA LEU A 84 -9.95 5.10 -8.47
C LEU A 84 -9.30 5.77 -9.70
N LEU A 85 -8.79 4.98 -10.64
CA LEU A 85 -8.13 5.47 -11.85
C LEU A 85 -9.02 6.43 -12.63
N VAL A 86 -10.30 6.09 -12.83
CA VAL A 86 -11.25 6.98 -13.51
C VAL A 86 -11.36 8.34 -12.81
N HIS A 87 -11.39 8.38 -11.47
CA HIS A 87 -11.44 9.66 -10.75
C HIS A 87 -10.12 10.43 -10.88
N LEU A 88 -8.98 9.74 -10.83
CA LEU A 88 -7.66 10.35 -10.95
C LEU A 88 -7.44 10.95 -12.35
N GLU A 89 -7.84 10.26 -13.42
CA GLU A 89 -7.75 10.76 -14.80
C GLU A 89 -8.62 11.99 -15.05
N ASN A 90 -9.76 12.07 -14.37
CA ASN A 90 -10.67 13.21 -14.44
C ASN A 90 -10.28 14.38 -13.49
N GLY A 91 -9.18 14.23 -12.73
CA GLY A 91 -8.71 15.25 -11.80
C GLY A 91 -9.48 15.34 -10.47
N TYR A 92 -10.37 14.39 -10.19
CA TYR A 92 -11.15 14.32 -8.94
C TYR A 92 -10.40 13.53 -7.86
N LEU A 93 -9.21 14.03 -7.48
CA LEU A 93 -8.28 13.30 -6.63
C LEU A 93 -8.86 13.01 -5.24
N GLY A 94 -9.38 14.03 -4.56
CA GLY A 94 -9.94 13.87 -3.22
C GLY A 94 -11.15 12.93 -3.16
N GLN A 95 -12.10 13.09 -4.08
CA GLN A 95 -13.29 12.20 -4.16
C GLN A 95 -12.92 10.76 -4.53
N GLY A 96 -11.97 10.58 -5.46
CA GLY A 96 -11.50 9.25 -5.86
C GLY A 96 -10.87 8.51 -4.68
N LEU A 97 -10.04 9.21 -3.91
CA LEU A 97 -9.37 8.65 -2.74
C LEU A 97 -10.33 8.36 -1.58
N ASP A 98 -11.32 9.21 -1.34
CA ASP A 98 -12.33 8.98 -0.31
C ASP A 98 -13.13 7.69 -0.58
N LYS A 99 -13.59 7.51 -1.83
CA LYS A 99 -14.23 6.27 -2.28
C LYS A 99 -13.30 5.07 -2.20
N PHE A 100 -12.04 5.24 -2.59
CA PHE A 100 -11.04 4.18 -2.50
C PHE A 100 -10.80 3.73 -1.05
N CYS A 101 -10.70 4.67 -0.11
CA CYS A 101 -10.47 4.39 1.30
C CYS A 101 -11.60 3.56 1.93
N SER A 102 -12.83 3.72 1.44
CA SER A 102 -14.00 2.94 1.88
C SER A 102 -13.92 1.44 1.53
N HIS A 103 -13.00 1.06 0.64
CA HIS A 103 -12.85 -0.31 0.13
C HIS A 103 -11.45 -0.90 0.43
N LEU A 104 -10.73 -0.33 1.41
CA LEU A 104 -9.41 -0.80 1.82
C LEU A 104 -9.43 -2.18 2.49
N ASP A 105 -10.59 -2.64 2.95
CA ASP A 105 -10.80 -3.99 3.50
C ASP A 105 -10.43 -5.08 2.49
N HIS A 106 -10.62 -4.85 1.19
CA HIS A 106 -10.18 -5.77 0.14
C HIS A 106 -8.65 -5.93 0.12
N TYR A 107 -7.90 -4.85 0.35
CA TYR A 107 -6.44 -4.89 0.50
C TYR A 107 -6.03 -5.59 1.78
N SER A 108 -6.68 -5.27 2.92
CA SER A 108 -6.40 -5.96 4.19
C SER A 108 -6.59 -7.47 4.07
N LYS A 109 -7.73 -7.92 3.52
CA LYS A 109 -8.00 -9.34 3.24
C LYS A 109 -6.95 -9.97 2.33
N TYR A 110 -6.48 -9.24 1.33
CA TYR A 110 -5.48 -9.76 0.40
C TYR A 110 -4.11 -9.92 1.06
N VAL A 111 -3.68 -8.89 1.80
CA VAL A 111 -2.42 -8.88 2.55
C VAL A 111 -2.40 -9.99 3.60
N ASP A 112 -3.48 -10.17 4.35
CA ASP A 112 -3.58 -11.24 5.36
C ASP A 112 -3.48 -12.64 4.73
N ASN A 113 -3.95 -12.81 3.49
CA ASN A 113 -3.88 -14.08 2.78
C ASN A 113 -2.57 -14.31 2.01
N ILE A 114 -1.71 -13.31 1.80
CA ILE A 114 -0.62 -13.43 0.80
C ILE A 114 0.39 -14.55 1.12
N TYR A 115 0.65 -14.80 2.41
CA TYR A 115 1.53 -15.90 2.83
C TYR A 115 0.90 -17.27 2.55
N ASN A 116 -0.40 -17.42 2.82
CA ASN A 116 -1.16 -18.61 2.50
C ASN A 116 -1.22 -18.82 0.98
N ALA A 117 -1.52 -17.78 0.21
CA ALA A 117 -1.51 -17.80 -1.25
C ALA A 117 -0.18 -18.32 -1.81
N LYS A 118 0.95 -17.80 -1.31
CA LYS A 118 2.30 -18.25 -1.70
C LYS A 118 2.50 -19.74 -1.40
N LYS A 119 2.14 -20.19 -0.18
CA LYS A 119 2.27 -21.60 0.21
C LYS A 119 1.41 -22.52 -0.66
N VAL A 120 0.16 -22.16 -0.90
CA VAL A 120 -0.75 -22.94 -1.75
C VAL A 120 -0.24 -22.97 -3.19
N LEU A 121 0.23 -21.85 -3.71
CA LEU A 121 0.84 -21.76 -5.04
C LEU A 121 2.04 -22.71 -5.17
N GLU A 122 2.98 -22.69 -4.22
CA GLU A 122 4.13 -23.59 -4.21
C GLU A 122 3.73 -25.07 -4.18
N ILE A 123 2.71 -25.42 -3.38
CA ILE A 123 2.17 -26.79 -3.32
C ILE A 123 1.58 -27.19 -4.68
N GLN A 124 0.79 -26.32 -5.31
CA GLN A 124 0.20 -26.61 -6.62
C GLN A 124 1.26 -26.73 -7.71
N LEU A 125 2.31 -25.91 -7.66
CA LEU A 125 3.42 -26.02 -8.61
C LEU A 125 4.20 -27.33 -8.45
N LYS A 126 4.32 -27.86 -7.23
CA LYS A 126 4.97 -29.17 -6.99
C LYS A 126 4.08 -30.34 -7.39
N LYS A 127 2.80 -30.32 -7.01
CA LYS A 127 1.89 -31.47 -7.14
C LYS A 127 1.11 -31.53 -8.47
N ASN A 128 0.79 -30.38 -9.08
CA ASN A 128 -0.10 -30.31 -10.24
C ASN A 128 0.67 -29.97 -11.52
N LYS A 129 1.00 -31.01 -12.31
CA LYS A 129 1.72 -30.87 -13.60
C LYS A 129 0.95 -30.04 -14.62
N ALA A 130 -0.39 -30.15 -14.66
CA ALA A 130 -1.23 -29.39 -15.58
C ALA A 130 -1.17 -27.89 -15.24
N PHE A 131 -1.28 -27.55 -13.95
CA PHE A 131 -1.15 -26.17 -13.48
C PHE A 131 0.24 -25.60 -13.75
N ARG A 132 1.31 -26.37 -13.52
CA ARG A 132 2.69 -25.94 -13.84
C ARG A 132 2.86 -25.62 -15.33
N ARG A 133 2.34 -26.46 -16.22
CA ARG A 133 2.35 -26.22 -17.67
C ARG A 133 1.52 -24.99 -18.03
N PHE A 134 0.35 -24.85 -17.42
CA PHE A 134 -0.51 -23.69 -17.60
C PHE A 134 0.21 -22.39 -17.22
N LYS A 135 0.81 -22.31 -16.02
CA LYS A 135 1.56 -21.14 -15.56
C LYS A 135 2.66 -20.76 -16.55
N LYS A 136 3.48 -21.74 -16.95
CA LYS A 136 4.56 -21.51 -17.92
C LYS A 136 4.04 -20.95 -19.25
N LEU A 137 2.86 -21.41 -19.71
CA LEU A 137 2.25 -20.92 -20.93
C LEU A 137 1.74 -19.48 -20.79
N GLN A 138 1.14 -19.12 -19.66
CA GLN A 138 0.69 -17.74 -19.43
C GLN A 138 1.86 -16.79 -19.27
N GLU A 139 2.90 -17.16 -18.51
CA GLU A 139 4.09 -16.32 -18.30
C GLU A 139 4.91 -16.09 -19.57
N ALA A 140 4.81 -16.99 -20.56
CA ALA A 140 5.48 -16.83 -21.86
C ALA A 140 4.78 -15.85 -22.81
N ARG A 141 3.64 -15.29 -22.41
CA ARG A 141 2.91 -14.31 -23.21
C ARG A 141 3.64 -12.96 -23.21
N PRO A 142 3.67 -12.25 -24.35
CA PRO A 142 4.37 -10.95 -24.44
C PRO A 142 3.80 -9.91 -23.47
N GLU A 143 2.52 -9.98 -23.13
CA GLU A 143 1.83 -9.09 -22.20
C GLU A 143 2.47 -9.09 -20.80
N PHE A 144 3.06 -10.22 -20.37
CA PHE A 144 3.67 -10.37 -19.05
C PHE A 144 5.15 -10.02 -18.99
N LYS A 145 5.84 -9.77 -20.11
CA LYS A 145 7.26 -9.35 -20.14
C LYS A 145 8.17 -10.16 -19.19
N ASP A 146 8.06 -11.48 -19.24
CA ASP A 146 8.78 -12.46 -18.38
C ASP A 146 8.47 -12.41 -16.87
N GLN A 147 7.53 -11.57 -16.43
CA GLN A 147 7.10 -11.51 -15.03
C GLN A 147 6.50 -12.84 -14.57
N LYS A 148 6.84 -13.24 -13.34
CA LYS A 148 6.34 -14.47 -12.74
C LYS A 148 5.05 -14.21 -11.99
N LEU A 149 4.17 -15.21 -11.95
CA LEU A 149 2.92 -15.13 -11.19
C LEU A 149 3.17 -14.78 -9.72
N GLU A 150 4.24 -15.33 -9.14
CA GLU A 150 4.66 -15.05 -7.78
C GLU A 150 4.87 -13.54 -7.54
N ASP A 151 5.55 -12.86 -8.47
CA ASP A 151 5.84 -11.42 -8.39
C ASP A 151 4.57 -10.60 -8.65
N LEU A 152 3.77 -11.01 -9.64
CA LEU A 152 2.49 -10.37 -9.95
C LEU A 152 1.53 -10.39 -8.76
N LEU A 153 1.48 -11.49 -8.00
CA LEU A 153 0.66 -11.59 -6.79
C LEU A 153 1.17 -10.72 -5.63
N GLN A 154 2.45 -10.30 -5.62
CA GLN A 154 2.96 -9.34 -4.63
C GLN A 154 2.60 -7.89 -4.96
N THR A 155 2.25 -7.59 -6.22
CA THR A 155 2.03 -6.20 -6.66
C THR A 155 0.98 -5.45 -5.82
N PRO A 156 -0.15 -6.03 -5.35
CA PRO A 156 -1.09 -5.28 -4.50
C PRO A 156 -0.51 -4.93 -3.13
N VAL A 157 0.31 -5.81 -2.55
CA VAL A 157 0.99 -5.56 -1.27
C VAL A 157 2.02 -4.44 -1.42
N GLN A 158 2.69 -4.37 -2.56
CA GLN A 158 3.63 -3.29 -2.86
C GLN A 158 2.90 -1.98 -3.16
N ARG A 159 1.77 -2.04 -3.89
CA ARG A 159 1.01 -0.86 -4.30
C ARG A 159 0.42 -0.11 -3.10
N ILE A 160 -0.14 -0.81 -2.12
CA ILE A 160 -0.69 -0.15 -0.93
C ILE A 160 0.38 0.64 -0.16
N LEU A 161 1.63 0.16 -0.16
CA LEU A 161 2.76 0.89 0.43
C LEU A 161 3.14 2.13 -0.39
N GLN A 162 3.07 2.04 -1.73
CA GLN A 162 3.32 3.20 -2.61
C GLN A 162 2.27 4.29 -2.43
N TYR A 163 1.00 3.95 -2.21
CA TYR A 163 -0.03 4.96 -1.93
C TYR A 163 0.31 5.79 -0.70
N ASN A 164 0.91 5.21 0.35
CA ASN A 164 1.36 5.99 1.50
C ASN A 164 2.31 7.11 1.09
N HIS A 165 3.29 6.82 0.23
CA HIS A 165 4.25 7.81 -0.24
C HIS A 165 3.58 8.88 -1.12
N PHE A 166 2.77 8.47 -2.09
CA PHE A 166 2.04 9.42 -2.94
C PHE A 166 1.15 10.35 -2.12
N LEU A 167 0.38 9.80 -1.18
CA LEU A 167 -0.55 10.58 -0.36
C LEU A 167 0.16 11.52 0.61
N GLN A 168 1.27 11.08 1.21
CA GLN A 168 2.11 11.94 2.04
C GLN A 168 2.67 13.11 1.22
N ASP A 169 3.21 12.85 0.03
CA ASP A 169 3.76 13.89 -0.85
C ASP A 169 2.67 14.85 -1.35
N LEU A 170 1.50 14.34 -1.71
CA LEU A 170 0.36 15.18 -2.12
C LEU A 170 -0.11 16.08 -0.97
N THR A 171 -0.28 15.51 0.22
CA THR A 171 -0.71 16.27 1.42
C THR A 171 0.32 17.33 1.80
N ALA A 172 1.61 17.00 1.79
CA ALA A 172 2.69 17.91 2.14
C ALA A 172 2.85 19.09 1.17
N ASN A 173 2.34 18.96 -0.06
CA ASN A 173 2.34 20.03 -1.07
C ASN A 173 0.93 20.60 -1.33
N THR A 174 -0.03 20.38 -0.42
CA THR A 174 -1.38 20.97 -0.47
C THR A 174 -1.56 21.94 0.69
N SER A 175 -2.14 23.12 0.44
CA SER A 175 -2.37 24.12 1.49
C SER A 175 -3.40 23.62 2.51
N PRO A 176 -3.23 23.87 3.83
CA PRO A 176 -4.26 23.57 4.82
C PRO A 176 -5.60 24.26 4.58
N ASP A 177 -5.60 25.38 3.86
CA ASP A 177 -6.82 26.12 3.47
C ASP A 177 -7.55 25.51 2.26
N ASP A 178 -6.93 24.52 1.60
CA ASP A 178 -7.52 23.83 0.45
C ASP A 178 -8.55 22.78 0.93
N PRO A 179 -9.77 22.72 0.35
CA PRO A 179 -10.76 21.72 0.72
C PRO A 179 -10.30 20.27 0.50
N GLU A 180 -9.35 20.00 -0.41
CA GLU A 180 -8.79 18.66 -0.60
C GLU A 180 -7.81 18.26 0.51
N PHE A 181 -7.27 19.20 1.29
CA PHE A 181 -6.29 18.89 2.33
C PHE A 181 -6.85 17.95 3.39
N GLU A 182 -8.10 18.16 3.81
CA GLU A 182 -8.76 17.29 4.77
C GLU A 182 -8.99 15.89 4.19
N GLN A 183 -9.41 15.79 2.93
CA GLN A 183 -9.64 14.52 2.24
C GLN A 183 -8.32 13.73 2.08
N LEU A 184 -7.25 14.40 1.67
CA LEU A 184 -5.91 13.84 1.56
C LEU A 184 -5.38 13.36 2.90
N SER A 185 -5.54 14.16 3.95
CA SER A 185 -5.09 13.81 5.31
C SER A 185 -5.82 12.58 5.85
N LYS A 186 -7.13 12.48 5.63
CA LYS A 186 -7.93 11.29 5.96
C LYS A 186 -7.48 10.07 5.16
N ALA A 187 -7.21 10.25 3.86
CA ALA A 187 -6.73 9.18 3.00
C ALA A 187 -5.35 8.65 3.46
N VAL A 188 -4.42 9.54 3.83
CA VAL A 188 -3.11 9.14 4.40
C VAL A 188 -3.33 8.25 5.63
N ALA A 189 -4.18 8.66 6.56
CA ALA A 189 -4.43 7.90 7.79
C ALA A 189 -5.04 6.52 7.49
N ALA A 190 -6.02 6.45 6.58
CA ALA A 190 -6.70 5.23 6.20
C ALA A 190 -5.76 4.24 5.48
N VAL A 191 -5.00 4.71 4.48
CA VAL A 191 -4.06 3.87 3.71
C VAL A 191 -2.90 3.43 4.59
N MET A 192 -2.39 4.28 5.50
CA MET A 192 -1.35 3.88 6.44
C MET A 192 -1.84 2.78 7.38
N ALA A 193 -3.08 2.86 7.88
CA ALA A 193 -3.66 1.83 8.72
C ALA A 193 -3.80 0.51 7.96
N ALA A 194 -4.32 0.55 6.72
CA ALA A 194 -4.51 -0.65 5.89
C ALA A 194 -3.18 -1.26 5.39
N GLY A 195 -2.17 -0.43 5.14
CA GLY A 195 -0.84 -0.85 4.68
C GLY A 195 0.08 -1.36 5.79
N ARG A 196 -0.27 -1.14 7.07
CA ARG A 196 0.46 -1.62 8.24
C ARG A 196 0.10 -3.06 8.55
N TRP A 197 0.89 -3.98 8.03
CA TRP A 197 0.75 -5.40 8.36
C TRP A 197 1.94 -5.88 9.17
N TYR A 198 1.65 -6.85 10.02
CA TYR A 198 2.62 -7.42 10.94
C TYR A 198 3.52 -8.43 10.22
N ILE A 199 4.83 -8.26 10.34
CA ILE A 199 5.83 -9.13 9.69
C ILE A 199 6.30 -10.21 10.66
N ARG A 200 6.78 -9.81 11.84
CA ARG A 200 7.37 -10.70 12.84
C ARG A 200 7.59 -10.01 14.17
N GLU A 201 7.67 -10.78 15.24
CA GLU A 201 8.16 -10.34 16.54
C GLU A 201 9.49 -11.02 16.88
N GLY A 202 10.29 -10.40 17.72
CA GLY A 202 11.53 -11.00 18.20
C GLY A 202 12.18 -10.27 19.37
N TRP A 203 13.00 -11.01 20.12
CA TRP A 203 13.86 -10.46 21.15
C TRP A 203 15.15 -9.94 20.53
N LEU A 204 15.46 -8.67 20.74
CA LEU A 204 16.72 -8.05 20.31
C LEU A 204 17.44 -7.45 21.52
N LYS A 205 18.77 -7.53 21.53
CA LYS A 205 19.61 -6.85 22.52
C LYS A 205 19.82 -5.40 22.07
N THR A 206 19.27 -4.44 22.81
CA THR A 206 19.51 -3.01 22.51
C THR A 206 20.72 -2.51 23.27
N VAL A 207 21.70 -1.97 22.56
CA VAL A 207 22.85 -1.28 23.17
C VAL A 207 22.46 0.16 23.48
N PRO A 208 22.47 0.60 24.75
CA PRO A 208 22.20 1.99 25.09
C PRO A 208 23.30 2.91 24.52
N PRO A 209 22.97 4.13 24.08
CA PRO A 209 23.94 5.07 23.54
C PRO A 209 25.04 5.47 24.56
N LYS A 210 24.81 5.24 25.85
CA LYS A 210 25.76 5.51 26.95
C LYS A 210 26.67 4.32 27.30
N GLY A 211 26.80 3.33 26.42
CA GLY A 211 27.78 2.23 26.56
C GLY A 211 27.49 1.24 27.70
N THR A 212 26.29 1.24 28.26
CA THR A 212 25.88 0.29 29.31
C THR A 212 25.59 -1.10 28.72
N GLU A 213 25.52 -2.13 29.57
CA GLU A 213 25.19 -3.50 29.14
C GLU A 213 23.91 -3.58 28.29
N ALA A 214 23.97 -4.39 27.23
CA ALA A 214 22.89 -4.57 26.29
C ALA A 214 21.70 -5.31 26.93
N LYS A 215 20.53 -4.66 26.97
CA LYS A 215 19.33 -5.23 27.57
C LYS A 215 18.46 -5.91 26.51
N PRO A 216 17.95 -7.13 26.75
CA PRO A 216 16.99 -7.76 25.85
C PRO A 216 15.67 -6.99 25.90
N LYS A 217 15.11 -6.71 24.73
CA LYS A 217 13.79 -6.09 24.58
C LYS A 217 13.00 -6.79 23.50
N MET A 218 11.68 -6.81 23.69
CA MET A 218 10.74 -7.39 22.73
C MET A 218 10.39 -6.36 21.66
N PHE A 219 10.45 -6.77 20.40
CA PHE A 219 10.14 -5.93 19.24
C PHE A 219 9.06 -6.55 18.36
N PHE A 220 8.22 -5.70 17.79
CA PHE A 220 7.21 -6.05 16.79
C PHE A 220 7.51 -5.29 15.50
N LEU A 221 7.87 -6.02 14.45
CA LEU A 221 8.14 -5.48 13.12
C LEU A 221 6.86 -5.49 12.29
N PHE A 222 6.49 -4.31 11.81
CA PHE A 222 5.46 -4.07 10.82
C PHE A 222 6.10 -3.63 9.50
N SER A 223 5.31 -3.57 8.43
CA SER A 223 5.73 -3.11 7.10
C SER A 223 6.32 -1.71 7.08
N ASP A 224 5.86 -0.81 7.95
CA ASP A 224 6.24 0.60 8.00
C ASP A 224 6.95 1.01 9.31
N MET A 225 6.99 0.14 10.32
CA MET A 225 7.41 0.52 11.67
C MET A 225 7.96 -0.65 12.49
N LEU A 226 8.90 -0.34 13.39
CA LEU A 226 9.39 -1.27 14.41
C LEU A 226 8.99 -0.76 15.80
N LEU A 227 8.09 -1.48 16.48
CA LEU A 227 7.65 -1.14 17.84
C LEU A 227 8.49 -1.88 18.88
N GLN A 228 9.00 -1.14 19.86
CA GLN A 228 9.66 -1.71 21.03
C GLN A 228 8.66 -1.79 22.19
N ALA A 229 8.36 -2.99 22.68
CA ALA A 229 7.55 -3.14 23.89
C ALA A 229 8.40 -2.88 25.14
N LYS A 230 7.83 -2.15 26.11
CA LYS A 230 8.36 -2.07 27.46
C LYS A 230 7.75 -3.20 28.27
N HIS A 231 8.57 -3.90 29.06
CA HIS A 231 8.08 -4.89 30.00
C HIS A 231 7.20 -4.18 31.04
N CYS A 232 5.88 -4.37 30.97
CA CYS A 232 4.97 -3.95 32.02
C CYS A 232 4.94 -5.04 33.09
N SER A 233 5.54 -4.78 34.25
CA SER A 233 5.48 -5.65 35.44
C SER A 233 4.12 -5.61 36.16
N LEU A 234 3.05 -5.13 35.52
CA LEU A 234 1.74 -4.86 36.14
C LEU A 234 0.62 -5.84 35.76
N LEU A 235 0.93 -6.97 35.13
CA LEU A 235 -0.02 -8.07 34.98
C LEU A 235 0.60 -9.34 35.57
N LEU A 236 0.53 -9.44 36.89
CA LEU A 236 0.51 -10.74 37.55
C LEU A 236 -0.84 -11.38 37.20
N PRO A 237 -0.88 -12.55 36.53
CA PRO A 237 -1.99 -13.46 36.73
C PRO A 237 -1.91 -13.88 38.20
N SER A 238 -2.89 -13.49 39.01
CA SER A 238 -3.06 -14.13 40.31
C SER A 238 -3.31 -15.62 40.09
N SER A 239 -2.66 -16.41 40.95
CA SER A 239 -2.85 -17.86 41.15
C SER A 239 -2.49 -18.76 39.97
N GLY A 240 -1.48 -19.60 40.23
CA GLY A 240 -0.92 -20.53 39.28
C GLY A 240 -1.82 -21.72 38.97
N GLU A 241 -1.60 -22.26 37.78
CA GLU A 241 -1.78 -23.67 37.49
C GLU A 241 -0.61 -24.09 36.59
N LYS A 242 0.14 -25.09 37.08
CA LYS A 242 1.22 -25.75 36.35
C LYS A 242 0.55 -26.66 35.32
N PHE A 243 0.88 -26.49 34.04
CA PHE A 243 0.60 -27.52 33.04
C PHE A 243 1.82 -28.43 32.90
N VAL A 244 1.62 -29.69 33.30
CA VAL A 244 2.37 -30.87 32.84
C VAL A 244 1.92 -31.20 31.42
#